data_AF-A0A7S2LQG8-F1
#
_entry.id   AF-A0A7S2LQG8-F1
#
_cell.length_a   1.000
_cell.length_b   1.000
_cell.length_c   1.000
_cell.angle_alpha   90.00
_cell.angle_beta   90.00
_cell.angle_gamma   90.00
#
_symmetry.space_group_name_H-M   'P 1'
#
loop_
_entity.id
_entity.type
_entity.pdbx_description
1 polymer ?
#
loop_
_entity_poly.entity_id
_entity_poly.type
_entity_poly.pdbx_seq_one_letter_code
_entity_poly.pdbx_strand_id
1 'polypeptide(L)'
;MFNYAIVTAVPSWLYEKAPDVKAESAVGQSCLISSIMYVIVGSFGALSIPNVPPNVLSVLSSGNMGPVASIFASMFTFFIVGLGIPLFSVLIRLNLVGSGFCSERVGQHLTTTLPWAISWILYQGEFVQILMSWGGILMSLIVFVAPLYLACNVTFSSDVSKDALDPSIVDQKATRMEQVELILLSAVSAVVISVALFCQG
;
A
#
# COMPACT_ATOMS: atom_id res chain seq x y z
N MET A 1 -11.03 3.12 -0.85
CA MET A 1 -10.28 3.76 0.26
C MET A 1 -8.79 3.96 -0.05
N PHE A 2 -8.17 3.23 -0.99
CA PHE A 2 -6.72 3.33 -1.29
C PHE A 2 -6.36 3.96 -2.64
N ASN A 3 -7.22 4.82 -3.20
CA ASN A 3 -7.12 5.29 -4.58
C ASN A 3 -5.81 6.04 -4.92
N TYR A 4 -5.11 6.57 -3.92
CA TYR A 4 -3.80 7.24 -4.07
C TYR A 4 -2.72 6.60 -3.19
N ALA A 5 -2.77 5.29 -3.00
CA ALA A 5 -1.70 4.55 -2.31
C ALA A 5 -0.41 4.42 -3.15
N ILE A 6 -0.18 5.31 -4.12
CA ILE A 6 0.99 5.29 -5.02
C ILE A 6 2.31 5.38 -4.26
N VAL A 7 2.31 5.98 -3.07
CA VAL A 7 3.47 6.13 -2.17
C VAL A 7 4.13 4.79 -1.83
N THR A 8 3.40 3.67 -1.87
CA THR A 8 3.99 2.35 -1.65
C THR A 8 4.73 1.82 -2.88
N ALA A 9 4.33 2.23 -4.08
CA ALA A 9 4.94 1.79 -5.33
C ALA A 9 6.06 2.73 -5.82
N VAL A 10 6.03 4.02 -5.43
CA VAL A 10 7.04 5.00 -5.87
C VAL A 10 8.48 4.58 -5.58
N PRO A 11 8.84 4.08 -4.37
CA PRO A 11 10.22 3.72 -4.08
C PRO A 11 10.71 2.55 -4.95
N SER A 12 9.89 1.50 -5.11
CA SER A 12 10.24 0.35 -5.98
C SER A 12 10.37 0.78 -7.44
N TRP A 13 9.44 1.60 -7.92
CA TRP A 13 9.48 2.13 -9.28
C TRP A 13 10.69 3.02 -9.52
N LEU A 14 11.13 3.79 -8.52
CA LEU A 14 12.31 4.64 -8.63
C LEU A 14 13.60 3.82 -8.84
N TYR A 15 13.66 2.60 -8.31
CA TYR A 15 14.77 1.66 -8.56
C TYR A 15 14.75 1.08 -9.98
N GLU A 16 13.58 1.00 -10.62
CA GLU A 16 13.40 0.37 -11.92
C GLU A 16 13.31 1.37 -13.08
N LYS A 17 13.04 2.65 -12.80
CA LYS A 17 12.89 3.68 -13.84
C LYS A 17 14.19 3.89 -14.63
N ALA A 18 14.04 4.27 -15.90
CA ALA A 18 15.16 4.73 -16.70
C ALA A 18 15.74 6.07 -16.17
N PRO A 19 17.05 6.32 -16.34
CA PRO A 19 17.72 7.48 -15.75
C PRO A 19 17.27 8.82 -16.36
N ASP A 20 16.77 8.81 -17.59
CA ASP A 20 16.27 9.97 -18.34
C ASP A 20 14.87 10.45 -17.89
N VAL A 21 14.12 9.59 -17.20
CA VAL A 21 12.76 9.91 -16.76
C VAL A 21 12.76 10.77 -15.49
N LYS A 22 12.15 11.96 -15.57
CA LYS A 22 11.91 12.85 -14.43
C LYS A 22 10.79 12.28 -13.55
N ALA A 23 11.13 11.86 -12.33
CA ALA A 23 10.19 11.25 -11.39
C ALA A 23 9.01 12.17 -11.04
N GLU A 24 9.25 13.47 -10.84
CA GLU A 24 8.22 14.46 -10.51
C GLU A 24 7.13 14.53 -11.59
N SER A 25 7.52 14.63 -12.86
CA SER A 25 6.58 14.71 -13.97
C SER A 25 5.80 13.40 -14.16
N ALA A 26 6.47 12.26 -14.03
CA ALA A 26 5.84 10.95 -14.22
C ALA A 26 4.78 10.67 -13.15
N VAL A 27 5.11 10.91 -11.88
CA VAL A 27 4.18 10.72 -10.75
C VAL A 27 3.05 11.74 -10.82
N GLY A 28 3.36 13.02 -11.09
CA GLY A 28 2.37 14.09 -11.20
C GLY A 28 1.33 13.84 -12.30
N GLN A 29 1.79 13.44 -13.49
CA GLN A 29 0.89 13.11 -14.61
C GLN A 29 0.03 11.88 -14.30
N SER A 30 0.61 10.85 -13.67
CA SER A 30 -0.13 9.66 -13.27
C SER A 30 -1.25 9.99 -12.28
N CYS A 31 -0.97 10.83 -11.28
CA CYS A 31 -1.98 11.30 -10.32
C CYS A 31 -3.07 12.13 -10.99
N LEU A 32 -2.72 13.05 -11.90
CA LEU A 32 -3.68 13.88 -12.62
C LEU A 32 -4.63 13.04 -13.48
N ILE A 33 -4.07 12.12 -14.29
CA ILE A 33 -4.84 11.24 -15.16
C ILE A 33 -5.76 10.35 -14.32
N SER A 34 -5.26 9.79 -13.22
CA SER A 34 -6.05 8.96 -12.31
C SER A 34 -7.19 9.76 -11.67
N SER A 35 -6.94 11.01 -11.27
CA SER A 35 -7.96 11.90 -10.71
C SER A 35 -9.10 12.15 -11.69
N ILE A 36 -8.76 12.48 -12.94
CA ILE A 36 -9.75 12.72 -14.00
C ILE A 36 -10.57 11.45 -14.24
N MET A 37 -9.91 10.29 -14.36
CA MET A 37 -10.60 9.02 -14.59
C MET A 37 -11.51 8.64 -13.43
N TYR A 38 -11.10 8.87 -12.17
CA TYR A 38 -11.95 8.62 -11.02
C TYR A 38 -13.20 9.49 -11.01
N VAL A 39 -13.09 10.78 -11.37
CA VAL A 39 -14.25 11.66 -11.48
C VAL A 39 -15.19 11.18 -12.58
N ILE A 40 -14.67 10.90 -13.77
CA ILE A 40 -15.47 10.45 -14.91
C ILE A 40 -16.22 9.15 -14.59
N VAL A 41 -15.50 8.13 -14.12
CA VAL A 41 -16.09 6.81 -13.79
C VAL A 41 -17.07 6.93 -12.61
N GLY A 42 -16.73 7.71 -11.59
CA GLY A 42 -17.60 7.96 -10.44
C GLY A 42 -18.90 8.66 -10.85
N SER A 43 -18.82 9.67 -11.71
CA SER A 43 -20.00 10.36 -12.23
C SER A 43 -20.89 9.45 -13.07
N PHE A 44 -20.32 8.63 -13.97
CA PHE A 44 -21.11 7.66 -14.74
C PHE A 44 -21.74 6.59 -13.86
N GLY A 45 -21.02 6.11 -12.84
CA GLY A 45 -21.56 5.16 -11.86
C GLY A 45 -22.76 5.74 -11.10
N ALA A 46 -22.65 6.99 -10.62
CA ALA A 46 -23.71 7.68 -9.91
C ALA A 46 -24.96 7.95 -10.77
N LEU A 47 -24.77 8.23 -12.07
CA LEU A 47 -25.87 8.47 -13.00
C LEU A 47 -26.55 7.19 -13.50
N SER A 48 -25.85 6.05 -13.50
CA SER A 48 -26.36 4.79 -14.07
C SER A 48 -26.97 3.84 -13.04
N ILE A 49 -26.50 3.87 -11.79
CA ILE A 49 -26.94 2.92 -10.75
C ILE A 49 -27.80 3.67 -9.71
N PRO A 50 -29.09 3.32 -9.58
CA PRO A 50 -29.92 3.86 -8.50
C PRO A 50 -29.43 3.31 -7.15
N ASN A 51 -29.22 4.20 -6.17
CA ASN A 51 -28.71 3.86 -4.83
C ASN A 51 -27.40 3.05 -4.86
N VAL A 52 -26.32 3.70 -5.29
CA VAL A 52 -24.98 3.10 -5.42
C VAL A 52 -24.45 2.60 -4.06
N PRO A 53 -24.16 1.31 -3.89
CA PRO A 53 -23.53 0.81 -2.68
C PRO A 53 -22.02 1.16 -2.65
N PRO A 54 -21.37 1.12 -1.48
CA PRO A 54 -19.94 1.41 -1.34
C PRO A 54 -19.03 0.56 -2.23
N ASN A 55 -19.44 -0.69 -2.51
CA ASN A 55 -18.76 -1.57 -3.44
C ASN A 55 -19.62 -1.73 -4.71
N VAL A 56 -19.34 -0.93 -5.73
CA VAL A 56 -20.06 -0.96 -7.01
C VAL A 56 -19.90 -2.31 -7.73
N LEU A 57 -18.77 -2.97 -7.54
CA LEU A 57 -18.46 -4.24 -8.20
C LEU A 57 -19.43 -5.35 -7.80
N SER A 58 -19.95 -5.34 -6.56
CA SER A 58 -20.90 -6.36 -6.10
C SER A 58 -22.25 -6.28 -6.80
N VAL A 59 -22.67 -5.07 -7.24
CA VAL A 59 -23.89 -4.86 -8.01
C VAL A 59 -23.68 -5.22 -9.47
N LEU A 60 -22.51 -4.92 -10.03
CA LEU A 60 -22.19 -5.28 -11.41
C LEU A 60 -22.04 -6.80 -11.56
N SER A 61 -21.46 -7.49 -10.58
CA SER A 61 -21.29 -8.94 -10.60
C SER A 61 -22.58 -9.72 -10.30
N SER A 62 -23.56 -9.13 -9.61
CA SER A 62 -24.81 -9.81 -9.25
C SER A 62 -25.71 -10.15 -10.44
N GLY A 63 -25.44 -9.57 -11.62
CA GLY A 63 -26.21 -9.80 -12.84
C GLY A 63 -27.45 -8.93 -12.99
N ASN A 64 -27.80 -8.13 -11.97
CA ASN A 64 -28.97 -7.26 -11.99
C ASN A 64 -28.92 -6.14 -13.04
N MET A 65 -27.70 -5.75 -13.47
CA MET A 65 -27.46 -4.73 -14.51
C MET A 65 -27.33 -5.35 -15.92
N GLY A 66 -27.61 -6.65 -16.07
CA GLY A 66 -27.51 -7.40 -17.32
C GLY A 66 -26.26 -8.28 -17.42
N PRO A 67 -26.28 -9.30 -18.30
CA PRO A 67 -25.23 -10.31 -18.39
C PRO A 67 -23.89 -9.73 -18.85
N VAL A 68 -23.91 -8.71 -19.71
CA VAL A 68 -22.70 -8.05 -20.20
C VAL A 68 -21.94 -7.38 -19.06
N ALA A 69 -22.64 -6.64 -18.20
CA ALA A 69 -22.03 -5.97 -17.04
C ALA A 69 -21.39 -6.98 -16.07
N SER A 70 -22.05 -8.12 -15.84
CA SER A 70 -21.52 -9.19 -14.98
C SER A 70 -20.26 -9.85 -15.56
N ILE A 71 -20.20 -10.06 -16.88
CA ILE A 71 -18.98 -10.58 -17.54
C ILE A 71 -17.81 -9.61 -17.36
N PHE A 72 -18.00 -8.33 -17.66
CA PHE A 72 -16.94 -7.32 -17.50
C PHE A 72 -16.52 -7.13 -16.04
N ALA A 73 -17.47 -7.16 -15.10
CA ALA A 73 -17.18 -7.13 -13.67
C ALA A 73 -16.35 -8.34 -13.22
N SER A 74 -16.68 -9.52 -13.73
CA SER A 74 -15.94 -10.74 -13.43
C SER A 74 -14.52 -10.71 -14.02
N MET A 75 -14.36 -10.23 -15.26
CA MET A 75 -13.05 -10.01 -15.87
C MET A 75 -12.22 -8.98 -15.10
N PHE A 76 -12.81 -7.86 -14.72
CA PHE A 76 -12.15 -6.85 -13.88
C PHE A 76 -11.67 -7.45 -12.56
N THR A 77 -12.53 -8.23 -11.88
CA THR A 77 -12.17 -8.90 -10.62
C THR A 77 -10.97 -9.83 -10.82
N PHE A 78 -11.00 -10.66 -11.86
CA PHE A 78 -9.93 -11.64 -12.08
C PHE A 78 -8.61 -10.98 -12.52
N PHE A 79 -8.65 -10.11 -13.53
CA PHE A 79 -7.44 -9.53 -14.10
C PHE A 79 -6.86 -8.38 -13.26
N ILE A 80 -7.70 -7.51 -12.70
CA ILE A 80 -7.20 -6.35 -11.97
C ILE A 80 -6.97 -6.71 -10.51
N VAL A 81 -7.98 -7.27 -9.82
CA VAL A 81 -7.84 -7.61 -8.40
C VAL A 81 -6.97 -8.85 -8.23
N GLY A 82 -7.22 -9.90 -9.03
CA GLY A 82 -6.47 -11.15 -8.96
C GLY A 82 -4.98 -11.00 -9.29
N LEU A 83 -4.62 -10.34 -10.39
CA LEU A 83 -3.21 -10.11 -10.75
C LEU A 83 -2.56 -8.98 -9.95
N GLY A 84 -3.35 -8.07 -9.38
CA GLY A 84 -2.85 -7.01 -8.51
C GLY A 84 -2.17 -7.57 -7.26
N ILE A 85 -2.71 -8.64 -6.67
CA ILE A 85 -2.17 -9.26 -5.45
C ILE A 85 -0.69 -9.70 -5.61
N PRO A 86 -0.31 -10.57 -6.58
CA PRO A 86 1.08 -10.96 -6.76
C PRO A 86 1.99 -9.79 -7.14
N LEU A 87 1.49 -8.83 -7.93
CA LEU A 87 2.23 -7.62 -8.27
C LEU A 87 2.59 -6.81 -7.02
N PHE A 88 1.62 -6.58 -6.12
CA PHE A 88 1.88 -5.87 -4.86
C PHE A 88 2.81 -6.66 -3.93
N SER A 89 2.71 -8.00 -3.87
CA SER A 89 3.67 -8.82 -3.11
C SER A 89 5.11 -8.62 -3.60
N VAL A 90 5.33 -8.55 -4.91
CA VAL A 90 6.66 -8.28 -5.49
C VAL A 90 7.13 -6.86 -5.17
N LEU A 91 6.28 -5.84 -5.33
CA LEU A 91 6.64 -4.46 -5.01
C LEU A 91 7.03 -4.28 -3.54
N ILE A 92 6.26 -4.86 -2.61
CA ILE A 92 6.57 -4.79 -1.18
C ILE A 92 7.88 -5.52 -0.88
N ARG A 93 8.15 -6.66 -1.52
CA ARG A 93 9.43 -7.37 -1.37
C ARG A 93 10.59 -6.52 -1.87
N LEU A 94 10.45 -5.86 -3.01
CA LEU A 94 11.46 -4.95 -3.55
C LEU A 94 11.71 -3.77 -2.61
N ASN A 95 10.66 -3.22 -2.00
CA ASN A 95 10.82 -2.15 -1.01
C ASN A 95 11.57 -2.62 0.22
N LEU A 96 11.22 -3.78 0.78
CA LEU A 96 11.81 -4.32 2.01
C LEU A 96 13.27 -4.77 1.83
N VAL A 97 13.58 -5.42 0.70
CA VAL A 97 14.94 -5.88 0.39
C VAL A 97 15.80 -4.72 -0.10
N GLY A 98 15.25 -3.85 -0.94
CA GLY A 98 15.97 -2.71 -1.52
C GLY A 98 16.31 -1.62 -0.50
N SER A 99 15.55 -1.51 0.59
CA SER A 99 15.88 -0.63 1.72
C SER A 99 16.91 -1.22 2.69
N GLY A 100 17.27 -2.50 2.54
CA GLY A 100 18.07 -3.24 3.52
C GLY A 100 17.30 -3.66 4.78
N PHE A 101 15.97 -3.47 4.83
CA PHE A 101 15.15 -3.77 6.02
C PHE A 101 14.93 -5.28 6.24
N CYS A 102 15.18 -6.13 5.25
CA CYS A 102 14.96 -7.58 5.36
C CYS A 102 15.90 -8.36 4.44
N SER A 103 16.32 -9.54 4.90
CA SER A 103 16.96 -10.54 4.03
C SER A 103 15.97 -11.09 3.01
N GLU A 104 16.47 -11.55 1.86
CA GLU A 104 15.66 -11.98 0.72
C GLU A 104 14.62 -13.06 1.08
N ARG A 105 14.99 -14.00 1.95
CA ARG A 105 14.13 -15.10 2.40
C ARG A 105 13.02 -14.63 3.35
N VAL A 106 13.36 -13.76 4.30
CA VAL A 106 12.38 -13.21 5.25
C VAL A 106 11.39 -12.31 4.51
N GLY A 107 11.89 -11.49 3.57
CA GLY A 107 11.05 -10.65 2.72
C GLY A 107 10.00 -11.47 1.97
N GLN A 108 10.39 -12.59 1.34
CA GLN A 108 9.45 -13.44 0.61
C GLN A 108 8.34 -14.04 1.49
N HIS A 109 8.68 -14.52 2.69
CA HIS A 109 7.67 -15.06 3.61
C HIS A 109 6.74 -13.97 4.15
N LEU A 110 7.27 -12.78 4.44
CA LEU A 110 6.50 -11.67 4.98
C LEU A 110 5.52 -11.06 3.95
N THR A 111 5.89 -11.00 2.68
CA THR A 111 5.07 -10.34 1.64
C THR A 111 4.08 -11.27 0.94
N THR A 112 4.36 -12.57 0.95
CA THR A 112 3.59 -13.53 0.14
C THR A 112 2.91 -14.57 1.03
N THR A 113 3.65 -15.26 1.90
CA THR A 113 3.09 -16.34 2.72
C THR A 113 2.20 -15.82 3.84
N LEU A 114 2.68 -14.81 4.57
CA LEU A 114 2.00 -14.30 5.76
C LEU A 114 0.66 -13.62 5.44
N PRO A 115 0.54 -12.71 4.45
CA PRO A 115 -0.73 -12.08 4.15
C PRO A 115 -1.77 -13.08 3.65
N TRP A 116 -1.35 -14.11 2.92
CA TRP A 116 -2.24 -15.16 2.41
C TRP A 116 -2.74 -16.08 3.52
N ALA A 117 -1.84 -16.50 4.42
CA ALA A 117 -2.19 -17.29 5.60
C ALA A 117 -3.16 -16.52 6.53
N ILE A 118 -2.88 -15.24 6.78
CA ILE A 118 -3.76 -14.36 7.54
C ILE A 118 -5.11 -14.20 6.85
N SER A 119 -5.11 -13.96 5.54
CA SER A 119 -6.35 -13.82 4.77
C SER A 119 -7.22 -15.06 4.83
N TRP A 120 -6.62 -16.26 4.77
CA TRP A 120 -7.36 -17.51 4.87
C TRP A 120 -8.06 -17.69 6.22
N ILE A 121 -7.41 -17.26 7.31
CA ILE A 121 -7.96 -17.32 8.67
C ILE A 121 -9.05 -16.25 8.87
N LEU A 122 -8.84 -15.05 8.31
CA LEU A 122 -9.66 -13.86 8.53
C LEU A 122 -10.69 -13.59 7.41
N TYR A 123 -10.89 -14.54 6.49
CA TYR A 123 -11.83 -14.41 5.37
C TYR A 123 -13.32 -14.39 5.81
N GLN A 124 -13.61 -14.63 7.08
CA GLN A 124 -14.97 -14.74 7.62
C GLN A 124 -15.59 -13.36 7.91
N GLY A 125 -16.75 -13.09 7.31
CA GLY A 125 -17.69 -12.06 7.76
C GLY A 125 -17.29 -10.59 7.52
N GLU A 126 -17.69 -9.71 8.44
CA GLU A 126 -17.54 -8.25 8.37
C GLU A 126 -16.10 -7.77 8.64
N PHE A 127 -15.25 -8.68 9.15
CA PHE A 127 -13.88 -8.38 9.54
C PHE A 127 -13.03 -7.81 8.39
N VAL A 128 -13.25 -8.27 7.15
CA VAL A 128 -12.55 -7.74 5.97
C VAL A 128 -12.87 -6.26 5.76
N GLN A 129 -14.12 -5.83 6.00
CA GLN A 129 -14.48 -4.42 5.86
C GLN A 129 -13.87 -3.56 6.97
N ILE A 130 -13.85 -4.07 8.20
CA ILE A 130 -13.17 -3.42 9.34
C ILE A 130 -11.69 -3.25 9.01
N LEU A 131 -11.01 -4.32 8.57
CA LEU A 131 -9.60 -4.29 8.20
C LEU A 131 -9.32 -3.30 7.06
N MET A 132 -10.18 -3.23 6.05
CA MET A 132 -10.04 -2.23 4.97
C MET A 132 -10.21 -0.80 5.46
N SER A 133 -11.15 -0.56 6.40
CA SER A 133 -11.39 0.77 6.97
C SER A 133 -10.19 1.24 7.79
N TRP A 134 -9.72 0.42 8.74
CA TRP A 134 -8.54 0.71 9.55
C TRP A 134 -7.26 0.80 8.73
N GLY A 135 -7.08 -0.11 7.76
CA GLY A 135 -5.95 -0.07 6.84
C GLY A 135 -5.92 1.22 6.03
N GLY A 136 -7.08 1.73 5.59
CA GLY A 136 -7.22 3.01 4.91
C GLY A 136 -6.74 4.19 5.75
N ILE A 137 -7.14 4.22 7.02
CA ILE A 137 -6.74 5.27 7.97
C ILE A 137 -5.23 5.23 8.21
N LEU A 138 -4.67 4.05 8.49
CA LEU A 138 -3.23 3.87 8.74
C LEU A 138 -2.40 4.28 7.52
N MET A 139 -2.80 3.84 6.33
CA MET A 139 -2.12 4.23 5.09
C MET A 139 -2.21 5.72 4.84
N SER A 140 -3.36 6.34 5.10
CA SER A 140 -3.50 7.80 4.97
C SER A 140 -2.54 8.55 5.90
N LEU A 141 -2.41 8.09 7.15
CA LEU A 141 -1.45 8.66 8.10
C LEU A 141 -0.01 8.54 7.58
N ILE A 142 0.38 7.39 7.03
CA ILE A 142 1.72 7.20 6.44
C ILE A 142 1.93 8.13 5.24
N VAL A 143 0.94 8.26 4.35
CA VAL A 143 1.00 9.11 3.16
C VAL A 143 1.20 10.59 3.52
N PHE A 144 0.62 11.07 4.62
CA PHE A 144 0.80 12.46 5.06
C PHE A 144 2.06 12.66 5.92
N VAL A 145 2.38 11.73 6.81
CA VAL A 145 3.48 11.87 7.77
C VAL A 145 4.83 11.57 7.14
N ALA A 146 4.95 10.55 6.27
CA ALA A 146 6.24 10.13 5.74
C ALA A 146 6.93 11.21 4.87
N PRO A 147 6.24 11.90 3.94
CA PRO A 147 6.87 12.99 3.18
C PRO A 147 7.26 14.17 4.07
N LEU A 148 6.42 14.51 5.07
CA LEU A 148 6.69 15.59 6.01
C LEU A 148 7.92 15.27 6.87
N TYR A 149 8.01 14.05 7.38
CA TYR A 149 9.16 13.56 8.12
C TYR A 149 10.45 13.60 7.28
N LEU A 150 10.37 13.17 6.02
CA LEU A 150 11.51 13.19 5.11
C LEU A 150 11.96 14.62 4.80
N ALA A 151 11.03 15.55 4.57
CA ALA A 151 11.34 16.96 4.37
C ALA A 151 12.02 17.61 5.59
N CYS A 152 11.55 17.32 6.80
CA CYS A 152 12.18 17.78 8.04
C CYS A 152 13.60 17.23 8.19
N ASN A 153 13.80 15.93 7.94
CA ASN A 153 15.13 15.30 8.06
C ASN A 153 16.15 15.81 7.05
N VAL A 154 15.73 16.08 5.81
CA VAL A 154 16.59 16.66 4.78
C VAL A 154 16.99 18.08 5.15
N THR A 155 16.03 18.88 5.63
CA THR A 155 16.31 20.26 6.10
C THR A 155 17.30 20.24 7.25
N PHE A 156 17.09 19.39 8.26
CA PHE A 156 17.97 19.26 9.41
C PHE A 156 19.36 18.73 9.03
N SER A 157 19.45 17.75 8.12
CA SER A 157 20.74 17.22 7.64
C SER A 157 21.50 18.22 6.77
N SER A 158 20.79 19.12 6.07
CA SER A 158 21.41 20.19 5.28
C SER A 158 22.07 21.25 6.17
N ASP A 159 21.53 21.46 7.38
CA ASP A 159 22.14 22.32 8.39
C ASP A 159 23.32 21.63 9.09
N VAL A 160 23.22 20.33 9.41
CA VAL A 160 24.31 19.54 10.01
C VAL A 160 25.49 19.33 9.06
N SER A 161 25.24 19.10 7.76
CA SER A 161 26.31 18.87 6.78
C SER A 161 27.17 20.13 6.49
N LYS A 162 26.76 21.31 6.94
CA LYS A 162 27.61 22.51 6.94
C LYS A 162 28.62 22.52 8.10
N ASP A 163 28.39 21.73 9.15
CA ASP A 163 29.15 21.75 10.41
C ASP A 163 29.80 20.40 10.80
N ALA A 164 30.27 19.64 9.80
CA ALA A 164 31.07 18.40 9.92
C ALA A 164 30.31 17.06 9.97
N LEU A 165 30.89 16.03 9.33
CA LEU A 165 30.47 14.64 9.47
C LEU A 165 31.64 13.75 9.90
N ASP A 166 31.51 13.18 11.09
CA ASP A 166 32.34 12.12 11.63
C ASP A 166 31.78 10.75 11.18
N PRO A 167 32.60 9.85 10.59
CA PRO A 167 32.16 8.57 10.02
C PRO A 167 31.58 7.57 11.04
N SER A 168 31.77 7.78 12.35
CA SER A 168 31.25 6.90 13.41
C SER A 168 29.71 6.93 13.57
N ILE A 169 29.05 8.00 13.13
CA ILE A 169 27.59 8.19 13.28
C ILE A 169 26.80 7.36 12.25
N VAL A 170 27.40 7.07 11.10
CA VAL A 170 26.76 6.33 10.00
C VAL A 170 26.53 4.87 10.37
N ASP A 171 27.53 4.26 11.03
CA ASP A 171 27.49 2.84 11.42
C ASP A 171 26.49 2.58 12.57
N GLN A 172 26.40 3.53 13.52
CA GLN A 172 25.44 3.45 14.63
C GLN A 172 23.97 3.59 14.18
N LYS A 173 23.73 4.25 13.05
CA LYS A 173 22.40 4.41 12.45
C LYS A 173 21.88 3.09 11.85
N ALA A 174 22.78 2.29 11.27
CA ALA A 174 22.45 1.00 10.69
C ALA A 174 21.98 0.00 11.78
N THR A 175 22.69 -0.07 12.92
CA THR A 175 22.32 -0.98 14.03
C THR A 175 21.00 -0.59 14.70
N ARG A 176 20.68 0.71 14.76
CA ARG A 176 19.37 1.16 15.29
C ARG A 176 18.21 0.83 14.36
N MET A 177 18.41 0.81 13.04
CA MET A 177 17.35 0.42 12.10
C MET A 177 16.96 -1.05 12.26
N GLU A 178 17.93 -1.94 12.43
CA GLU A 178 17.68 -3.37 12.65
C GLU A 178 16.90 -3.65 13.96
N GLN A 179 17.15 -2.86 15.02
CA GLN A 179 16.36 -2.95 16.26
C GLN A 179 14.93 -2.40 16.09
N VAL A 180 14.76 -1.35 15.29
CA VAL A 180 13.44 -0.78 14.99
C VAL A 180 12.62 -1.74 14.11
N GLU A 181 13.24 -2.50 13.21
CA GLU A 181 12.59 -3.57 12.44
C GLU A 181 11.99 -4.66 13.32
N LEU A 182 12.78 -5.18 14.28
CA LEU A 182 12.32 -6.21 15.21
C LEU A 182 11.17 -5.71 16.10
N ILE A 183 11.21 -4.44 16.50
CA ILE A 183 10.14 -3.82 17.29
C ILE A 183 8.89 -3.58 16.44
N LEU A 184 9.02 -3.16 15.18
CA LEU A 184 7.88 -2.99 14.27
C LEU A 184 7.24 -4.33 13.90
N LEU A 185 8.03 -5.37 13.64
CA LEU A 185 7.53 -6.71 13.33
C LEU A 185 6.83 -7.34 14.55
N SER A 186 7.39 -7.16 15.75
CA SER A 186 6.74 -7.61 16.98
C SER A 186 5.48 -6.79 17.31
N ALA A 187 5.48 -5.48 17.08
CA ALA A 187 4.30 -4.65 17.30
C ALA A 187 3.18 -4.94 16.29
N VAL A 188 3.48 -5.10 15.01
CA VAL A 188 2.49 -5.44 13.98
C VAL A 188 1.92 -6.84 14.23
N SER A 189 2.76 -7.82 14.58
CA SER A 189 2.27 -9.16 14.95
C SER A 189 1.43 -9.14 16.23
N ALA A 190 1.83 -8.38 17.25
CA ALA A 190 1.07 -8.22 18.49
C ALA A 190 -0.29 -7.55 18.25
N VAL A 191 -0.35 -6.49 17.43
CA VAL A 191 -1.60 -5.83 17.07
C VAL A 191 -2.52 -6.76 16.30
N VAL A 192 -1.99 -7.54 15.34
CA VAL A 192 -2.78 -8.55 14.61
C VAL A 192 -3.32 -9.62 15.56
N ILE A 193 -2.54 -10.08 16.53
CA ILE A 193 -2.96 -11.06 17.54
C ILE A 193 -4.00 -10.47 18.49
N SER A 194 -3.81 -9.24 18.97
CA SER A 194 -4.74 -8.56 19.87
C SER A 194 -6.09 -8.28 19.20
N VAL A 195 -6.08 -7.88 17.93
CA VAL A 195 -7.31 -7.69 17.15
C VAL A 195 -8.00 -9.03 16.89
N ALA A 196 -7.26 -10.10 16.60
CA ALA A 196 -7.82 -11.44 16.44
C ALA A 196 -8.46 -11.98 17.73
N LEU A 197 -7.86 -11.70 18.89
CA LEU A 197 -8.38 -12.12 20.20
C LEU A 197 -9.59 -11.27 20.64
N PHE A 198 -9.58 -9.96 20.37
CA PHE A 198 -10.69 -9.07 20.74
C PHE A 198 -11.97 -9.34 19.92
N CYS A 199 -11.85 -9.94 18.74
CA CYS A 199 -12.99 -10.31 17.90
C CYS A 199 -13.57 -11.71 18.15
N GLN A 200 -13.00 -12.51 19.07
CA GLN A 200 -13.53 -13.83 19.45
C GLN A 200 -14.41 -13.82 20.71
N GLY A 201 -14.54 -12.69 21.40
CA GLY A 201 -15.44 -12.49 22.54
C GLY A 201 -16.66 -11.66 22.17
#